data_AF-A0A836UDN9-F1
#
_entry.id   AF-A0A836UDN9-F1
#
_cell.length_a   1.000
_cell.length_b   1.000
_cell.length_c   1.000
_cell.angle_alpha   90.00
_cell.angle_beta   90.00
_cell.angle_gamma   90.00
#
_symmetry.space_group_name_H-M   'P 1'
#
loop_
_entity.id
_entity.type
_entity.pdbx_description
1 polymer ?
#
loop_
_entity_poly.entity_id
_entity_poly.type
_entity_poly.pdbx_seq_one_letter_code
_entity_poly.pdbx_strand_id
1 'polypeptide(L)'
;MSAIRLLEYQLSCIGGLEDVAVDELQAEFGARIRGLRVERGEVGGLYFRTEASPRRRLALTCPTAVEAIAAQAHDVTVGQPGLKR
;
A
#
# COMPACT_ATOMS: atom_id res chain seq x y z
N MET A 1 -19.58 21.04 -5.63
CA MET A 1 -18.26 20.61 -6.15
C MET A 1 -17.68 19.60 -5.17
N SER A 2 -17.57 18.33 -5.55
CA SER A 2 -16.96 17.31 -4.69
C SER A 2 -15.46 17.60 -4.60
N ALA A 3 -14.95 17.90 -3.42
CA ALA A 3 -13.52 18.03 -3.20
C ALA A 3 -12.86 16.70 -3.59
N ILE A 4 -11.97 16.72 -4.58
CA ILE A 4 -11.23 15.54 -5.00
C ILE A 4 -10.38 15.11 -3.80
N ARG A 5 -10.75 14.01 -3.15
CA ARG A 5 -10.03 13.49 -1.98
C ARG A 5 -8.93 12.58 -2.46
N LEU A 6 -7.68 12.99 -2.22
CA LEU A 6 -6.52 12.10 -2.33
C LEU A 6 -6.68 11.02 -1.26
N LEU A 7 -6.72 9.75 -1.65
CA LEU A 7 -6.83 8.61 -0.74
C LEU A 7 -5.48 7.88 -0.65
N GLU A 8 -5.17 7.37 0.54
CA GLU A 8 -3.99 6.53 0.78
C GLU A 8 -4.31 5.06 0.54
N TYR A 9 -3.38 4.36 -0.09
CA TYR A 9 -3.49 2.95 -0.42
C TYR A 9 -2.21 2.21 -0.04
N GLN A 10 -2.40 0.96 0.37
CA GLN A 10 -1.37 -0.06 0.50
C GLN A 10 -1.61 -1.14 -0.54
N LEU A 11 -0.56 -1.53 -1.23
CA LEU A 11 -0.50 -2.69 -2.09
C LEU A 11 0.50 -3.66 -1.48
N SER A 12 0.11 -4.91 -1.26
CA SER A 12 1.01 -5.96 -0.77
C SER A 12 1.39 -6.91 -1.88
N CYS A 13 2.61 -7.46 -1.83
CA CYS A 13 3.10 -8.48 -2.75
C CYS A 13 3.97 -9.50 -2.01
N ILE A 14 4.31 -10.59 -2.69
CA ILE A 14 5.32 -11.55 -2.19
C ILE A 14 6.67 -10.81 -2.11
N GLY A 15 7.43 -11.05 -1.04
CA GLY A 15 8.76 -10.47 -0.87
C GLY A 15 9.70 -10.77 -2.05
N GLY A 16 10.44 -9.75 -2.48
CA GLY A 16 11.32 -9.83 -3.66
C GLY A 16 10.65 -9.53 -4.99
N LEU A 17 9.33 -9.30 -5.02
CA LEU A 17 8.60 -8.84 -6.20
C LEU A 17 8.26 -7.35 -6.17
N GLU A 18 8.81 -6.57 -5.23
CA GLU A 18 8.43 -5.17 -5.05
C GLU A 18 8.70 -4.33 -6.30
N ASP A 19 9.83 -4.57 -6.98
CA ASP A 19 10.18 -3.82 -8.19
C ASP A 19 9.21 -4.16 -9.35
N VAL A 20 8.78 -5.42 -9.46
CA VAL A 20 7.76 -5.83 -10.43
C VAL A 20 6.41 -5.17 -10.12
N ALA A 21 6.03 -5.15 -8.84
CA ALA A 21 4.82 -4.49 -8.39
C ALA A 21 4.87 -2.96 -8.65
N VAL A 22 6.04 -2.33 -8.51
CA VAL A 22 6.24 -0.91 -8.85
C VAL A 22 6.06 -0.68 -10.34
N ASP A 23 6.67 -1.52 -11.18
CA ASP A 23 6.58 -1.38 -12.65
C ASP A 23 5.13 -1.53 -13.12
N GLU A 24 4.40 -2.54 -12.65
CA GLU A 24 2.98 -2.70 -12.95
C GLU A 24 2.14 -1.51 -12.49
N LEU A 25 2.38 -1.04 -11.26
CA LEU A 25 1.66 0.08 -10.67
C LEU A 25 1.91 1.39 -11.46
N GLN A 26 3.15 1.64 -11.89
CA GLN A 26 3.52 2.79 -12.71
C GLN A 26 2.95 2.71 -14.12
N ALA A 27 2.96 1.54 -14.75
CA ALA A 27 2.42 1.33 -16.08
C ALA A 27 0.91 1.66 -16.14
N GLU A 28 0.13 1.24 -15.13
CA GLU A 28 -1.31 1.46 -15.11
C GLU A 28 -1.71 2.84 -14.52
N PHE A 29 -0.99 3.33 -13.52
CA PHE A 29 -1.43 4.49 -12.72
C PHE A 29 -0.38 5.58 -12.52
N GLY A 30 0.81 5.49 -13.13
CA GLY A 30 1.97 6.34 -12.80
C GLY A 30 1.69 7.85 -12.77
N ALA A 31 0.94 8.37 -13.76
CA ALA A 31 0.58 9.79 -13.81
C ALA A 31 -0.36 10.27 -12.68
N ARG A 32 -0.99 9.35 -11.94
CA ARG A 32 -1.99 9.62 -10.90
C ARG A 32 -1.49 9.34 -9.50
N ILE A 33 -0.34 8.67 -9.38
CA ILE A 33 0.23 8.26 -8.11
C ILE A 33 1.11 9.36 -7.52
N ARG A 34 0.98 9.57 -6.21
CA ARG A 34 1.80 10.52 -5.45
C ARG A 34 2.41 9.87 -4.22
N GLY A 35 3.67 10.19 -3.95
CA GLY A 35 4.37 9.78 -2.72
C GLY A 35 4.52 8.26 -2.60
N LEU A 36 4.87 7.58 -3.70
CA LEU A 36 5.14 6.15 -3.68
C LEU A 36 6.28 5.84 -2.71
N ARG A 37 6.03 4.94 -1.77
CA ARG A 37 6.98 4.43 -0.80
C ARG A 37 6.96 2.91 -0.84
N VAL A 38 8.14 2.31 -0.85
CA VAL A 38 8.31 0.86 -0.93
C VAL A 38 8.93 0.35 0.37
N GLU A 39 8.29 -0.61 0.99
CA GLU A 39 8.80 -1.40 2.11
C GLU A 39 9.12 -2.80 1.59
N ARG A 40 10.37 -3.22 1.75
CA ARG A 40 10.84 -4.56 1.37
C ARG A 40 10.86 -5.47 2.60
N GLY A 41 10.49 -6.73 2.42
CA GLY A 41 10.46 -7.71 3.49
C GLY A 41 9.97 -9.07 2.99
N GLU A 42 9.68 -10.00 3.90
CA GLU A 42 9.02 -11.27 3.54
C GLU A 42 7.66 -11.04 2.86
N VAL A 43 6.98 -9.97 3.27
CA VAL A 43 5.83 -9.39 2.57
C VAL A 43 6.23 -7.99 2.11
N GLY A 44 6.22 -7.76 0.81
CA GLY A 44 6.49 -6.45 0.22
C GLY A 44 5.28 -5.52 0.34
N GLY A 45 5.53 -4.24 0.57
CA GLY A 45 4.50 -3.22 0.75
C GLY A 45 4.76 -1.96 -0.07
N LEU A 46 3.82 -1.57 -0.92
CA LEU A 46 3.84 -0.33 -1.69
C LEU A 46 2.75 0.60 -1.15
N TYR A 47 3.13 1.79 -0.72
CA TYR A 47 2.24 2.81 -0.16
C TYR A 47 2.20 4.00 -1.07
N PHE A 48 1.00 4.47 -1.42
CA PHE A 48 0.85 5.58 -2.34
C PHE A 48 -0.47 6.30 -2.17
N ARG A 49 -0.56 7.49 -2.75
CA ARG A 49 -1.78 8.29 -2.79
C ARG A 49 -2.30 8.46 -4.21
N THR A 50 -3.60 8.39 -4.38
CA THR A 50 -4.26 8.64 -5.68
C THR A 50 -5.69 9.14 -5.47
N GLU A 51 -6.18 9.90 -6.44
CA GLU A 51 -7.56 10.39 -6.51
C GLU A 51 -8.51 9.32 -7.09
N ALA A 52 -7.95 8.36 -7.82
CA ALA A 52 -8.71 7.28 -8.44
C ALA A 52 -8.85 6.12 -7.44
N SER A 53 -10.06 5.57 -7.32
CA SER A 53 -10.21 4.30 -6.61
C SER A 53 -9.50 3.19 -7.40
N PRO A 54 -8.46 2.53 -6.86
CA PRO A 54 -7.78 1.40 -7.49
C PRO A 54 -8.66 0.13 -7.44
N ARG A 55 -9.99 0.28 -7.28
CA ARG A 55 -10.99 -0.79 -7.48
C ARG A 55 -10.87 -1.47 -8.85
N ARG A 56 -10.13 -0.88 -9.80
CA ARG A 56 -9.58 -1.57 -10.99
C ARG A 56 -8.42 -2.53 -10.63
N ARG A 57 -8.58 -3.34 -9.57
CA ARG A 57 -7.66 -4.45 -9.22
C ARG A 57 -7.38 -5.37 -10.41
N LEU A 58 -8.27 -5.41 -11.40
CA LEU A 58 -8.22 -6.30 -12.57
C LEU A 58 -6.98 -6.14 -13.46
N ALA A 59 -6.23 -5.03 -13.38
CA ALA A 59 -5.06 -4.79 -14.24
C ALA A 59 -3.72 -5.16 -13.59
N LEU A 60 -3.67 -5.32 -12.26
CA LEU A 60 -2.42 -5.61 -11.54
C LEU A 60 -2.35 -7.12 -11.26
N THR A 61 -1.22 -7.74 -11.60
CA THR A 61 -1.03 -9.20 -11.51
C THR A 61 -0.15 -9.60 -10.34
N CYS A 62 0.90 -8.83 -10.07
CA CYS A 62 1.83 -9.08 -8.97
C CYS A 62 1.23 -8.88 -7.56
N PRO A 63 0.31 -7.90 -7.32
CA PRO A 63 -0.20 -7.66 -5.98
C PRO A 63 -1.05 -8.79 -5.43
N THR A 64 -0.86 -9.11 -4.16
CA THR A 64 -1.70 -10.05 -3.42
C THR A 64 -2.90 -9.35 -2.78
N ALA A 65 -2.77 -8.07 -2.40
CA ALA A 65 -3.90 -7.24 -1.98
C ALA A 65 -3.69 -5.75 -2.31
N VAL A 66 -4.81 -5.02 -2.35
CA VAL A 66 -4.84 -3.54 -2.46
C VAL A 66 -5.88 -3.02 -1.48
N GLU A 67 -5.46 -2.21 -0.51
CA GLU A 67 -6.26 -1.77 0.63
C GLU A 67 -6.23 -0.25 0.74
N ALA A 68 -7.38 0.35 1.06
CA ALA A 68 -7.44 1.77 1.38
C ALA A 68 -7.02 1.95 2.84
N ILE A 69 -6.11 2.88 3.09
CA ILE A 69 -5.62 3.17 4.43
C ILE A 69 -6.50 4.26 5.03
N ALA A 70 -7.24 3.91 6.10
CA ALA A 70 -8.07 4.87 6.83
C ALA A 70 -7.28 5.59 7.94
N ALA A 71 -6.29 4.92 8.51
CA ALA A 71 -5.39 5.45 9.53
C ALA A 71 -4.08 4.66 9.52
N GLN A 72 -2.97 5.33 9.83
CA GLN A 72 -1.67 4.70 10.09
C GLN A 72 -1.31 4.91 11.55
N ALA A 73 -0.90 3.83 12.22
CA ALA A 73 -0.35 3.90 13.56
C ALA A 73 1.15 3.66 13.49
N HIS A 74 1.93 4.59 14.04
CA HIS A 74 3.38 4.46 14.18
C HIS A 74 3.72 4.19 15.66
N ASP A 75 4.87 3.55 15.90
CA ASP A 75 5.44 3.34 17.25
C ASP A 75 4.52 2.59 18.23
N VAL A 76 3.81 1.58 17.74
CA VAL A 76 2.98 0.70 18.58
C VAL A 76 3.89 -0.15 19.45
N THR A 77 4.06 0.28 20.71
CA THR A 77 4.72 -0.53 21.73
C THR A 77 3.74 -1.59 22.20
N VAL A 78 3.90 -2.83 21.75
CA VAL A 78 3.16 -3.97 22.31
C VAL A 78 3.77 -4.27 23.68
N GLY A 79 3.22 -3.66 24.73
CA GLY A 79 3.57 -4.04 26.10
C GLY A 79 3.21 -5.51 26.30
N GLN A 80 4.17 -6.34 26.73
CA GLN A 80 3.90 -7.71 27.15
C GLN A 80 2.81 -7.66 28.24
N PRO A 81 1.58 -8.17 27.99
CA PRO A 81 0.56 -8.23 29.02
C PRO A 81 1.01 -9.28 30.04
N GLY A 82 1.60 -8.82 31.13
CA GLY A 82 1.84 -9.54 32.38
C GLY A 82 2.06 -11.05 32.32
N LEU A 83 3.31 -11.49 32.14
CA LEU A 83 3.79 -12.67 32.86
C LEU A 83 4.08 -12.24 34.31
N LYS A 84 3.00 -11.99 35.07
CA LYS A 84 3.11 -11.96 36.54
C LYS A 84 3.37 -13.42 36.96
N ARG A 85 4.58 -13.67 37.47
CA ARG A 85 4.90 -14.91 38.18
C ARG A 85 4.08 -15.02 39.46
#